data_AF-A0A7L0BUM7-F1
#
_entry.id   AF-A0A7L0BUM7-F1
#
_cell.length_a   1.000
_cell.length_b   1.000
_cell.length_c   1.000
_cell.angle_alpha   90.00
_cell.angle_beta   90.00
_cell.angle_gamma   90.00
#
_symmetry.space_group_name_H-M   'P 1'
#
loop_
_entity.id
_entity.type
_entity.pdbx_description
1 polymer ?
#
loop_
_entity_poly.entity_id
_entity_poly.type
_entity_poly.pdbx_seq_one_letter_code
_entity_poly.pdbx_strand_id
1 'polypeptide(L)'
;QFDEGRTDFPVDPARGLDTAELTQLLRVHSLELVMEFTNETSDQIFSAKIPHHMLLFLNKSSPAQLTLRDAFRVAAGTFRGKVLFVVVDVTGYGADVLPFFGLTPADAPTLRLVKMENNRKYRMDQDTFSDTAIRTFVQAVLDGKVKPHLMSAEPPEDWDTRPVKVLVGKTFEQVAFDETKNVFVKFYAPWCSHCQAMAAAWEELGERYKDHEDIVIAELDAMANELENITIKGFPTLQYFPAGPGRKMVEYKSTRDVETFSKFLENGGTLPEEPPVVPKTPENSTGREEPSPLGTAESRDEL
;
A
#
# COMPACT_ATOMS: atom_id res chain seq x y z
N GLN A 1 18.96 9.48 -28.67
CA GLN A 1 19.88 8.87 -29.66
C GLN A 1 20.30 7.53 -29.06
N PHE A 2 20.23 6.40 -29.78
CA PHE A 2 20.57 5.09 -29.22
C PHE A 2 22.01 5.08 -28.68
N ASP A 3 22.24 4.68 -27.42
CA ASP A 3 23.60 4.71 -26.83
C ASP A 3 24.62 3.86 -27.58
N GLU A 4 24.15 2.82 -28.27
CA GLU A 4 24.97 1.90 -29.06
C GLU A 4 25.11 2.35 -30.53
N GLY A 5 24.41 3.40 -30.95
CA GLY A 5 24.35 3.89 -32.33
C GLY A 5 23.59 2.97 -33.30
N ARG A 6 23.58 1.64 -33.06
CA ARG A 6 22.87 0.63 -33.83
C ARG A 6 22.61 -0.63 -32.98
N THR A 7 21.43 -1.21 -33.13
CA THR A 7 21.08 -2.55 -32.61
C THR A 7 20.40 -3.33 -33.72
N ASP A 8 20.80 -4.58 -33.94
CA ASP A 8 20.19 -5.46 -34.95
C ASP A 8 19.05 -6.28 -34.30
N PHE A 9 17.89 -6.35 -34.96
CA PHE A 9 16.77 -7.18 -34.53
C PHE A 9 16.91 -8.58 -35.15
N PRO A 10 17.13 -9.64 -34.36
CA PRO A 10 17.24 -11.00 -34.90
C PRO A 10 15.86 -11.48 -35.35
N VAL A 11 15.74 -11.82 -36.64
CA VAL A 11 14.50 -12.37 -37.21
C VAL A 11 14.62 -13.89 -37.25
N ASP A 12 13.70 -14.59 -36.59
CA ASP A 12 13.56 -16.04 -36.73
C ASP A 12 13.14 -16.37 -38.19
N PRO A 13 13.92 -17.15 -38.95
CA PRO A 13 13.61 -17.46 -40.35
C PRO A 13 12.28 -18.22 -40.55
N ALA A 14 11.78 -18.92 -39.54
CA ALA A 14 10.55 -19.71 -39.59
C ALA A 14 9.32 -18.93 -39.12
N ARG A 15 9.46 -18.05 -38.12
CA ARG A 15 8.35 -17.21 -37.60
C ARG A 15 8.23 -15.85 -38.27
N GLY A 16 9.28 -15.38 -38.95
CA GLY A 16 9.32 -14.05 -39.54
C GLY A 16 9.37 -12.94 -38.50
N LEU A 17 9.01 -11.72 -38.91
CA LEU A 17 9.04 -10.53 -38.05
C LEU A 17 7.84 -10.54 -37.08
N ASP A 18 8.10 -10.68 -35.78
CA ASP A 18 7.07 -10.53 -34.75
C ASP A 18 6.91 -9.06 -34.35
N THR A 19 5.69 -8.55 -34.44
CA THR A 19 5.40 -7.13 -34.15
C THR A 19 5.54 -6.80 -32.67
N ALA A 20 5.21 -7.73 -31.77
CA ALA A 20 5.31 -7.50 -30.33
C ALA A 20 6.78 -7.48 -29.89
N GLU A 21 7.60 -8.41 -30.40
CA GLU A 21 9.05 -8.46 -30.15
C GLU A 21 9.76 -7.23 -30.70
N LEU A 22 9.45 -6.81 -31.93
CA LEU A 22 10.02 -5.59 -32.52
C LEU A 22 9.59 -4.33 -31.73
N THR A 23 8.32 -4.24 -31.36
CA THR A 23 7.81 -3.12 -30.54
C THR A 23 8.53 -3.05 -29.20
N GLN A 24 8.79 -4.20 -28.58
CA GLN A 24 9.53 -4.27 -27.33
C GLN A 24 11.00 -3.86 -27.50
N LEU A 25 11.68 -4.33 -28.55
CA LEU A 25 13.06 -3.92 -28.86
C LEU A 25 13.13 -2.40 -29.07
N LEU A 26 12.27 -1.84 -29.92
CA LEU A 26 12.26 -0.40 -30.20
C LEU A 26 12.02 0.41 -28.92
N ARG A 27 11.10 -0.03 -28.04
CA ARG A 27 10.86 0.63 -26.75
C ARG A 27 12.11 0.60 -25.87
N VAL A 28 12.71 -0.57 -25.68
CA VAL A 28 13.91 -0.75 -24.83
C VAL A 28 15.10 0.06 -25.34
N HIS A 29 15.29 0.13 -26.66
CA HIS A 29 16.41 0.84 -27.26
C HIS A 29 16.13 2.34 -27.43
N SER A 30 14.87 2.78 -27.48
CA SER A 30 14.51 4.21 -27.54
C SER A 30 14.89 4.99 -26.28
N LEU A 31 15.04 4.29 -25.14
CA LEU A 31 15.48 4.87 -23.87
C LEU A 31 17.01 4.92 -23.80
N GLU A 32 17.51 5.96 -23.14
CA GLU A 32 18.93 6.02 -22.78
C GLU A 32 19.25 4.95 -21.73
N LEU A 33 20.49 4.47 -21.77
CA LEU A 33 20.97 3.43 -20.88
C LEU A 33 20.91 3.86 -19.41
N VAL A 34 21.11 5.15 -19.16
CA VAL A 34 20.89 5.78 -17.86
C VAL A 34 20.05 7.03 -18.11
N MET A 35 18.80 7.00 -17.70
CA MET A 35 17.91 8.14 -17.75
C MET A 35 18.19 9.06 -16.56
N GLU A 36 18.01 10.35 -16.74
CA GLU A 36 17.93 11.28 -15.62
C GLU A 36 16.46 11.51 -15.25
N PHE A 37 16.13 11.64 -13.97
CA PHE A 37 14.79 12.01 -13.51
C PHE A 37 14.65 13.53 -13.47
N THR A 38 14.01 14.09 -14.50
CA THR A 38 13.67 15.51 -14.63
C THR A 38 12.19 15.67 -14.94
N ASN A 39 11.71 16.91 -15.02
CA ASN A 39 10.37 17.23 -15.49
C ASN A 39 10.09 16.79 -16.94
N GLU A 40 11.12 16.63 -17.77
CA GLU A 40 11.01 16.27 -19.19
C GLU A 40 10.99 14.76 -19.43
N THR A 41 11.65 14.00 -18.55
CA THR A 41 11.88 12.55 -18.72
C THR A 41 11.04 11.69 -17.78
N SER A 42 10.41 12.27 -16.75
CA SER A 42 9.62 11.55 -15.75
C SER A 42 8.51 10.70 -16.37
N ASP A 43 7.71 11.27 -17.27
CA ASP A 43 6.62 10.57 -17.96
C ASP A 43 7.13 9.38 -18.78
N GLN A 44 8.31 9.53 -19.42
CA GLN A 44 8.94 8.46 -20.18
C GLN A 44 9.43 7.34 -19.26
N ILE A 45 10.03 7.68 -18.12
CA ILE A 45 10.49 6.73 -17.11
C ILE A 45 9.31 5.91 -16.56
N PHE A 46 8.20 6.55 -16.20
CA PHE A 46 7.02 5.85 -15.68
C PHE A 46 6.29 5.04 -16.76
N SER A 47 6.36 5.47 -18.02
CA SER A 47 5.74 4.77 -19.16
C SER A 47 6.60 3.68 -19.80
N ALA A 48 7.85 3.50 -19.33
CA ALA A 48 8.84 2.61 -19.94
C ALA A 48 8.42 1.13 -19.96
N LYS A 49 7.43 0.74 -19.14
CA LYS A 49 6.99 -0.66 -18.93
C LYS A 49 8.15 -1.62 -18.63
N ILE A 50 9.19 -1.12 -17.97
CA ILE A 50 10.29 -1.93 -17.45
C ILE A 50 9.97 -2.25 -15.99
N PRO A 51 9.98 -3.52 -15.57
CA PRO A 51 9.40 -3.94 -14.29
C PRO A 51 10.21 -3.49 -13.06
N HIS A 52 11.47 -3.11 -13.24
CA HIS A 52 12.38 -2.77 -12.16
C HIS A 52 13.13 -1.50 -12.47
N HIS A 53 13.19 -0.55 -11.53
CA HIS A 53 13.98 0.66 -11.68
C HIS A 53 15.09 0.66 -10.63
N MET A 54 16.33 0.88 -11.07
CA MET A 54 17.48 1.13 -10.21
C MET A 54 17.73 2.65 -10.21
N LEU A 55 17.71 3.27 -9.04
CA LEU A 55 17.83 4.72 -8.87
C LEU A 55 19.13 5.05 -8.13
N LEU A 56 19.91 5.96 -8.71
CA LEU A 56 21.06 6.62 -8.09
C LEU A 56 20.68 8.03 -7.66
N PHE A 57 20.53 8.22 -6.36
CA PHE A 57 20.34 9.51 -5.73
C PHE A 57 21.71 10.14 -5.50
N LEU A 58 21.94 11.31 -6.08
CA LEU A 58 23.18 12.06 -5.92
C LEU A 58 22.89 13.57 -5.85
N ASN A 59 23.83 14.33 -5.31
CA ASN A 59 23.87 15.78 -5.44
C ASN A 59 24.74 16.13 -6.64
N LYS A 60 24.13 16.65 -7.71
CA LYS A 60 24.83 17.02 -8.95
C LYS A 60 25.84 18.14 -8.77
N SER A 61 25.68 18.97 -7.74
CA SER A 61 26.64 20.02 -7.42
C SER A 61 27.94 19.47 -6.81
N SER A 62 27.99 18.17 -6.48
CA SER A 62 29.19 17.49 -5.99
C SER A 62 29.90 16.72 -7.10
N PRO A 63 31.07 17.18 -7.60
CA PRO A 63 31.84 16.47 -8.61
C PRO A 63 32.21 15.04 -8.20
N ALA A 64 32.48 14.83 -6.90
CA ALA A 64 32.80 13.52 -6.36
C ALA A 64 31.63 12.52 -6.46
N GLN A 65 30.38 12.99 -6.37
CA GLN A 65 29.22 12.12 -6.56
C GLN A 65 28.86 11.93 -8.03
N LEU A 66 29.14 12.92 -8.89
CA LEU A 66 28.91 12.81 -10.33
C LEU A 66 29.72 11.68 -10.98
N THR A 67 30.92 11.37 -10.49
CA THR A 67 31.74 10.27 -11.02
C THR A 67 31.10 8.88 -10.84
N LEU A 68 30.18 8.74 -9.88
CA LEU A 68 29.44 7.49 -9.64
C LEU A 68 28.56 7.09 -10.83
N ARG A 69 28.20 8.05 -11.69
CA ARG A 69 27.41 7.80 -12.91
C ARG A 69 28.11 6.86 -13.88
N ASP A 70 29.43 6.85 -13.94
CA ASP A 70 30.18 6.03 -14.88
C ASP A 70 30.05 4.55 -14.53
N ALA A 71 30.32 4.19 -13.27
CA ALA A 71 30.12 2.83 -12.76
C ALA A 71 28.65 2.39 -12.88
N PHE A 72 27.72 3.30 -12.60
CA PHE A 72 26.28 3.07 -12.75
C PHE A 72 25.89 2.77 -14.20
N ARG A 73 26.42 3.54 -15.17
CA ARG A 73 26.20 3.33 -16.60
C ARG A 73 26.81 2.02 -17.10
N VAL A 74 28.00 1.66 -16.63
CA VAL A 74 28.63 0.36 -16.95
C VAL A 74 27.78 -0.80 -16.42
N ALA A 75 27.22 -0.69 -15.21
CA ALA A 75 26.33 -1.70 -14.66
C ALA A 75 25.02 -1.83 -15.48
N ALA A 76 24.42 -0.71 -15.88
CA ALA A 76 23.17 -0.63 -16.63
C ALA A 76 23.17 -1.49 -17.90
N GLY A 77 24.30 -1.54 -18.62
CA GLY A 77 24.46 -2.34 -19.84
C GLY A 77 24.07 -3.81 -19.70
N THR A 78 24.26 -4.40 -18.51
CA THR A 78 23.96 -5.82 -18.26
C THR A 78 22.46 -6.11 -18.14
N PHE A 79 21.68 -5.11 -17.74
CA PHE A 79 20.27 -5.28 -17.39
C PHE A 79 19.33 -4.57 -18.35
N ARG A 80 19.81 -4.23 -19.55
CA ARG A 80 19.02 -3.52 -20.58
C ARG A 80 17.69 -4.25 -20.83
N GLY A 81 16.60 -3.50 -20.74
CA GLY A 81 15.23 -4.00 -20.90
C GLY A 81 14.66 -4.78 -19.71
N LYS A 82 15.47 -5.13 -18.70
CA LYS A 82 15.02 -5.77 -17.45
C LYS A 82 14.96 -4.80 -16.29
N VAL A 83 15.93 -3.89 -16.22
CA VAL A 83 16.05 -2.87 -15.18
C VAL A 83 16.34 -1.52 -15.84
N LEU A 84 15.54 -0.51 -15.53
CA LEU A 84 15.75 0.86 -15.97
C LEU A 84 16.67 1.56 -14.97
N PHE A 85 17.77 2.12 -15.44
CA PHE A 85 18.71 2.85 -14.59
C PHE A 85 18.40 4.34 -14.65
N VAL A 86 18.18 4.95 -13.48
CA VAL A 86 17.73 6.33 -13.34
C VAL A 86 18.65 7.07 -12.38
N VAL A 87 19.10 8.27 -12.74
CA VAL A 87 19.80 9.20 -11.84
C VAL A 87 18.82 10.25 -11.35
N VAL A 88 18.80 10.49 -10.05
CA VAL A 88 17.93 11.47 -9.39
C VAL A 88 18.82 12.50 -8.69
N ASP A 89 18.67 13.77 -9.08
CA ASP A 89 19.33 14.87 -8.37
C ASP A 89 18.54 15.23 -7.11
N VAL A 90 19.17 15.09 -5.94
CA VAL A 90 18.51 15.32 -4.64
C VAL A 90 18.30 16.80 -4.31
N THR A 91 18.89 17.70 -5.09
CA THR A 91 18.76 19.15 -4.91
C THR A 91 17.79 19.82 -5.88
N GLY A 92 17.32 19.10 -6.90
CA GLY A 92 16.45 19.63 -7.96
C GLY A 92 15.06 19.00 -7.95
N TYR A 93 14.49 18.80 -9.15
CA TYR A 93 13.18 18.16 -9.36
C TYR A 93 13.08 16.76 -8.72
N GLY A 94 14.21 16.07 -8.55
CA GLY A 94 14.27 14.78 -7.88
C GLY A 94 14.05 14.81 -6.37
N ALA A 95 14.04 15.98 -5.72
CA ALA A 95 13.79 16.08 -4.28
C ALA A 95 12.40 15.55 -3.89
N ASP A 96 11.40 15.74 -4.75
CA ASP A 96 10.01 15.37 -4.49
C ASP A 96 9.79 13.86 -4.40
N VAL A 97 10.68 13.05 -4.98
CA VAL A 97 10.57 11.58 -4.93
C VAL A 97 11.29 10.98 -3.71
N LEU A 98 12.14 11.74 -3.01
CA LEU A 98 12.88 11.25 -1.85
C LEU A 98 12.00 10.67 -0.73
N PRO A 99 10.87 11.30 -0.35
CA PRO A 99 9.99 10.75 0.68
C PRO A 99 9.43 9.38 0.31
N PHE A 100 9.17 9.10 -0.97
CA PHE A 100 8.73 7.78 -1.42
C PHE A 100 9.78 6.69 -1.14
N PHE A 101 11.06 7.04 -1.03
CA PHE A 101 12.13 6.11 -0.67
C PHE A 101 12.57 6.21 0.80
N GLY A 102 11.87 7.02 1.61
CA GLY A 102 12.27 7.32 2.99
C GLY A 102 13.63 8.01 3.06
N LEU A 103 13.94 8.85 2.07
CA LEU A 103 15.21 9.56 1.95
C LEU A 103 15.06 11.05 2.22
N THR A 104 16.16 11.66 2.62
CA THR A 104 16.41 13.09 2.64
C THR A 104 17.61 13.40 1.73
N PRO A 105 17.84 14.66 1.34
CA PRO A 105 19.04 15.01 0.56
C PRO A 105 20.37 14.65 1.24
N ALA A 106 20.37 14.55 2.58
CA ALA A 106 21.56 14.18 3.36
C ALA A 106 21.97 12.71 3.20
N ASP A 107 21.05 11.85 2.75
CA ASP A 107 21.32 10.44 2.49
C ASP A 107 22.07 10.20 1.17
N ALA A 108 22.27 11.25 0.35
CA ALA A 108 22.99 11.14 -0.90
C ALA A 108 24.52 11.14 -0.71
N PRO A 109 25.27 10.26 -1.41
CA PRO A 109 24.80 9.44 -2.51
C PRO A 109 24.27 8.08 -2.04
N THR A 110 23.16 7.62 -2.63
CA THR A 110 22.60 6.30 -2.29
C THR A 110 21.89 5.64 -3.47
N LEU A 111 21.75 4.32 -3.39
CA LEU A 111 21.15 3.49 -4.43
C LEU A 111 19.88 2.80 -3.89
N ARG A 112 18.80 2.83 -4.67
CA ARG A 112 17.58 2.06 -4.41
C ARG A 112 17.16 1.30 -5.65
N LEU A 113 16.67 0.07 -5.49
CA LEU A 113 15.93 -0.64 -6.54
C LEU A 113 14.47 -0.69 -6.14
N VAL A 114 13.57 -0.37 -7.06
CA VAL A 114 12.12 -0.53 -6.87
C VAL A 114 11.56 -1.53 -7.88
N LYS A 115 10.75 -2.48 -7.39
CA LYS A 115 9.95 -3.36 -8.25
C LYS A 115 8.60 -2.68 -8.51
N MET A 116 8.35 -2.31 -9.76
CA MET A 116 7.18 -1.49 -10.14
C MET A 116 5.84 -2.21 -9.95
N GLU A 117 5.82 -3.54 -9.92
CA GLU A 117 4.60 -4.34 -9.75
C GLU A 117 3.97 -4.20 -8.36
N ASN A 118 4.78 -4.00 -7.33
CA ASN A 118 4.36 -4.01 -5.92
C ASN A 118 4.98 -2.89 -5.10
N ASN A 119 5.69 -1.96 -5.76
CA ASN A 119 6.43 -0.85 -5.16
C ASN A 119 7.46 -1.27 -4.09
N ARG A 120 7.88 -2.54 -4.03
CA ARG A 120 8.88 -2.97 -3.05
C ARG A 120 10.23 -2.34 -3.38
N LYS A 121 10.78 -1.67 -2.38
CA LYS A 121 12.08 -1.00 -2.45
C LYS A 121 13.15 -1.89 -1.86
N TYR A 122 14.37 -1.77 -2.36
CA TYR A 122 15.55 -2.49 -1.91
C TYR A 122 16.68 -1.49 -1.79
N ARG A 123 17.34 -1.50 -0.64
CA ARG A 123 18.49 -0.66 -0.35
C ARG A 123 19.78 -1.40 -0.64
N MET A 124 20.72 -0.74 -1.29
CA MET A 124 22.09 -1.21 -1.36
C MET A 124 22.86 -0.63 -0.16
N ASP A 125 23.28 -1.49 0.76
CA ASP A 125 23.93 -1.09 2.03
C ASP A 125 25.45 -0.86 1.92
N GLN A 126 26.02 -1.00 0.71
CA GLN A 126 27.45 -0.79 0.50
C GLN A 126 27.75 0.68 0.21
N ASP A 127 28.82 1.23 0.79
CA ASP A 127 29.25 2.62 0.55
C ASP A 127 30.02 2.79 -0.78
N THR A 128 30.42 1.68 -1.41
CA THR A 128 31.17 1.69 -2.68
C THR A 128 30.27 1.28 -3.84
N PHE A 129 29.94 2.24 -4.71
CA PHE A 129 29.11 1.99 -5.90
C PHE A 129 29.94 1.67 -7.15
N SER A 130 30.74 0.59 -7.08
CA SER A 130 31.44 0.07 -8.27
C SER A 130 30.47 -0.67 -9.21
N ASP A 131 30.82 -0.82 -10.49
CA ASP A 131 29.97 -1.50 -11.46
C ASP A 131 29.66 -2.94 -11.02
N THR A 132 30.66 -3.63 -10.47
CA THR A 132 30.55 -5.02 -10.03
C THR A 132 29.64 -5.12 -8.80
N ALA A 133 29.76 -4.19 -7.86
CA ALA A 133 28.89 -4.14 -6.68
C ALA A 133 27.44 -3.88 -7.08
N ILE A 134 27.19 -2.93 -7.98
CA ILE A 134 25.85 -2.61 -8.48
C ILE A 134 25.25 -3.82 -9.22
N ARG A 135 26.00 -4.46 -10.12
CA ARG A 135 25.53 -5.66 -10.83
C ARG A 135 25.18 -6.80 -9.88
N THR A 136 26.04 -7.04 -8.89
CA THR A 136 25.83 -8.08 -7.87
C THR A 136 24.56 -7.81 -7.07
N PHE A 137 24.36 -6.56 -6.63
CA PHE A 137 23.17 -6.16 -5.89
C PHE A 137 21.89 -6.34 -6.73
N VAL A 138 21.87 -5.79 -7.96
CA VAL A 138 20.72 -5.91 -8.86
C VAL A 138 20.38 -7.38 -9.09
N GLN A 139 21.36 -8.21 -9.43
CA GLN A 139 21.13 -9.64 -9.64
C GLN A 139 20.60 -10.34 -8.38
N ALA A 140 21.15 -10.03 -7.20
CA ALA A 140 20.68 -10.62 -5.94
C ALA A 140 19.21 -10.24 -5.63
N VAL A 141 18.77 -9.02 -5.97
CA VAL A 141 17.37 -8.59 -5.83
C VAL A 141 16.46 -9.33 -6.83
N LEU A 142 16.91 -9.51 -8.07
CA LEU A 142 16.18 -10.27 -9.10
C LEU A 142 16.07 -11.76 -8.74
N ASP A 143 17.11 -12.33 -8.15
CA ASP A 143 17.15 -13.71 -7.64
C ASP A 143 16.34 -13.90 -6.34
N GLY A 144 15.80 -12.82 -5.75
CA GLY A 144 15.05 -12.87 -4.49
C GLY A 144 15.92 -13.11 -3.24
N LYS A 145 17.25 -12.89 -3.34
CA LYS A 145 18.22 -13.10 -2.25
C LYS A 145 18.33 -11.92 -1.29
N VAL A 146 17.84 -10.74 -1.70
CA VAL A 146 17.85 -9.51 -0.90
C VAL A 146 16.44 -9.30 -0.33
N LYS A 147 16.35 -8.99 0.95
CA LYS A 147 15.07 -8.62 1.58
C LYS A 147 14.68 -7.19 1.18
N PRO A 148 13.37 -6.90 0.98
CA PRO A 148 12.91 -5.55 0.76
C PRO A 148 13.33 -4.62 1.91
N HIS A 149 13.74 -3.41 1.58
CA HIS A 149 13.86 -2.33 2.54
C HIS A 149 12.47 -1.73 2.72
N LEU A 150 11.87 -2.01 3.88
CA LEU A 150 10.56 -1.51 4.25
C LEU A 150 10.72 -0.15 4.92
N MET A 151 9.96 0.84 4.45
CA MET A 151 9.86 2.11 5.13
C MET A 151 9.20 1.93 6.50
N SER A 152 9.71 2.64 7.50
CA SER A 152 9.05 2.79 8.79
C SER A 152 9.33 4.18 9.32
N ALA A 153 8.29 4.84 9.81
CA ALA A 153 8.46 6.00 10.66
C ALA A 153 9.17 5.62 11.97
N GLU A 154 9.68 6.61 12.69
CA GLU A 154 10.08 6.41 14.09
C GLU A 154 8.83 6.27 14.95
N PRO A 155 8.79 5.29 15.87
CA PRO A 155 7.69 5.20 16.83
C PRO A 155 7.65 6.47 17.69
N PRO A 156 6.48 7.09 17.89
CA PRO A 156 6.30 8.15 18.90
C PRO A 156 6.73 7.67 20.29
N GLU A 157 7.16 8.56 21.19
CA GLU A 157 7.55 8.15 22.56
C GLU A 157 6.37 7.52 23.34
N ASP A 158 5.15 7.95 23.04
CA ASP A 158 3.91 7.55 23.69
C ASP A 158 3.13 6.47 22.93
N TRP A 159 3.78 5.80 21.96
CA TRP A 159 3.13 4.94 20.97
C TRP A 159 2.29 3.79 21.55
N ASP A 160 2.60 3.30 22.75
CA ASP A 160 1.90 2.20 23.42
C ASP A 160 1.16 2.61 24.71
N THR A 161 1.16 3.90 25.04
CA THR A 161 0.58 4.43 26.29
C THR A 161 -0.88 4.85 26.16
N ARG A 162 -1.33 5.16 24.94
CA ARG A 162 -2.72 5.54 24.65
C ARG A 162 -3.60 4.29 24.47
N PRO A 163 -4.92 4.39 24.70
CA PRO A 163 -5.84 3.28 24.47
C PRO A 163 -5.77 2.68 23.06
N VAL A 164 -5.57 3.54 22.06
CA VAL A 164 -5.20 3.13 20.69
C VAL A 164 -3.69 3.23 20.52
N LYS A 165 -3.05 2.08 20.28
CA LYS A 165 -1.60 2.03 20.04
C LYS A 165 -1.24 2.53 18.64
N VAL A 166 -0.19 3.34 18.53
CA VAL A 166 0.34 3.82 17.25
C VAL A 166 1.46 2.90 16.79
N LEU A 167 1.22 2.10 15.79
CA LEU A 167 2.22 1.21 15.22
C LEU A 167 2.94 1.88 14.05
N VAL A 168 4.21 1.56 13.93
CA VAL A 168 5.05 1.84 12.76
C VAL A 168 5.61 0.52 12.23
N GLY A 169 6.25 0.52 11.07
CA GLY A 169 6.83 -0.69 10.48
C GLY A 169 7.75 -1.46 11.45
N LYS A 170 8.51 -0.74 12.29
CA LYS A 170 9.40 -1.33 13.32
C LYS A 170 8.68 -2.02 14.47
N THR A 171 7.49 -1.56 14.88
CA THR A 171 6.75 -2.10 16.03
C THR A 171 5.61 -3.03 15.62
N PHE A 172 5.16 -2.94 14.36
CA PHE A 172 4.01 -3.67 13.86
C PHE A 172 4.11 -5.18 14.07
N GLU A 173 5.23 -5.77 13.67
CA GLU A 173 5.42 -7.21 13.68
C GLU A 173 5.33 -7.81 15.11
N GLN A 174 5.97 -7.15 16.08
CA GLN A 174 5.96 -7.56 17.48
C GLN A 174 4.57 -7.49 18.09
N VAL A 175 3.79 -6.46 17.75
CA VAL A 175 2.47 -6.25 18.35
C VAL A 175 1.41 -7.08 17.63
N ALA A 176 1.29 -6.93 16.31
CA ALA A 176 0.22 -7.55 15.54
C ALA A 176 0.29 -9.08 15.54
N PHE A 177 1.48 -9.68 15.69
CA PHE A 177 1.64 -11.13 15.72
C PHE A 177 2.06 -11.67 17.10
N ASP A 178 1.79 -10.93 18.18
CA ASP A 178 1.92 -11.46 19.54
C ASP A 178 0.90 -12.59 19.72
N GLU A 179 1.39 -13.82 19.92
CA GLU A 179 0.53 -15.00 20.06
C GLU A 179 -0.35 -14.97 21.32
N THR A 180 -0.12 -14.03 22.24
CA THR A 180 -0.93 -13.84 23.46
C THR A 180 -2.00 -12.77 23.33
N LYS A 181 -2.03 -12.02 22.21
CA LYS A 181 -2.94 -10.87 22.02
C LYS A 181 -3.79 -11.01 20.75
N ASN A 182 -5.03 -10.59 20.88
CA ASN A 182 -6.00 -10.37 19.82
C ASN A 182 -5.90 -8.92 19.36
N VAL A 183 -5.19 -8.67 18.27
CA VAL A 183 -4.87 -7.30 17.84
C VAL A 183 -5.77 -6.86 16.68
N PHE A 184 -6.39 -5.69 16.80
CA PHE A 184 -7.18 -5.10 15.73
C PHE A 184 -6.55 -3.80 15.25
N VAL A 185 -6.09 -3.78 14.00
CA VAL A 185 -5.30 -2.69 13.43
C VAL A 185 -6.07 -1.96 12.35
N LYS A 186 -6.14 -0.63 12.50
CA LYS A 186 -6.59 0.30 11.45
C LYS A 186 -5.40 0.79 10.64
N PHE A 187 -5.36 0.41 9.36
CA PHE A 187 -4.45 1.00 8.38
C PHE A 187 -5.09 2.23 7.76
N TYR A 188 -4.45 3.38 7.88
CA TYR A 188 -4.99 4.66 7.44
C TYR A 188 -3.99 5.49 6.63
N ALA A 189 -4.49 6.57 6.04
CA ALA A 189 -3.71 7.67 5.51
C ALA A 189 -4.22 8.98 6.15
N PRO A 190 -3.35 9.90 6.63
CA PRO A 190 -3.75 11.09 7.38
C PRO A 190 -4.78 12.01 6.68
N TRP A 191 -4.74 12.08 5.35
CA TRP A 191 -5.62 12.91 4.52
C TRP A 191 -6.91 12.22 4.08
N CYS A 192 -7.13 10.95 4.45
CA CYS A 192 -8.30 10.21 4.01
C CYS A 192 -9.55 10.59 4.82
N SER A 193 -10.56 11.18 4.16
CA SER A 193 -11.83 11.57 4.80
C SER A 193 -12.59 10.39 5.42
N HIS A 194 -12.55 9.21 4.80
CA HIS A 194 -13.16 8.00 5.37
C HIS A 194 -12.45 7.52 6.65
N CYS A 195 -11.15 7.75 6.76
CA CYS A 195 -10.40 7.46 7.99
C CYS A 195 -10.77 8.45 9.10
N GLN A 196 -10.88 9.75 8.75
CA GLN A 196 -11.27 10.80 9.69
C GLN A 196 -12.69 10.59 10.24
N ALA A 197 -13.64 10.17 9.38
CA ALA A 197 -15.01 9.88 9.80
C ALA A 197 -15.11 8.70 10.80
N MET A 198 -14.15 7.77 10.78
CA MET A 198 -14.10 6.61 11.68
C MET A 198 -13.28 6.88 12.95
N ALA A 199 -12.52 7.98 13.01
CA ALA A 199 -11.57 8.23 14.09
C ALA A 199 -12.22 8.22 15.47
N ALA A 200 -13.38 8.87 15.63
CA ALA A 200 -14.10 8.90 16.90
C ALA A 200 -14.52 7.50 17.39
N ALA A 201 -15.08 6.66 16.50
CA ALA A 201 -15.46 5.29 16.85
C ALA A 201 -14.23 4.43 17.17
N TRP A 202 -13.10 4.65 16.48
CA TRP A 202 -11.87 3.90 16.74
C TRP A 202 -11.24 4.25 18.10
N GLU A 203 -11.26 5.53 18.47
CA GLU A 203 -10.81 5.99 19.80
C GLU A 203 -11.73 5.48 20.91
N GLU A 204 -13.05 5.52 20.72
CA GLU A 204 -14.00 4.95 21.68
C GLU A 204 -13.80 3.43 21.85
N LEU A 205 -13.53 2.71 20.76
CA LEU A 205 -13.19 1.30 20.80
C LEU A 205 -11.90 1.05 21.59
N GLY A 206 -10.86 1.87 21.36
CA GLY A 206 -9.61 1.82 22.13
C GLY A 206 -9.87 2.01 23.62
N GLU A 207 -10.65 3.02 24.00
CA GLU A 207 -11.01 3.30 25.40
C GLU A 207 -11.78 2.13 26.02
N ARG A 208 -12.70 1.51 25.27
CA ARG A 208 -13.49 0.35 25.75
C ARG A 208 -12.63 -0.87 26.07
N TYR A 209 -11.57 -1.12 25.31
CA TYR A 209 -10.71 -2.31 25.48
C TYR A 209 -9.34 -2.01 26.12
N LYS A 210 -9.11 -0.80 26.63
CA LYS A 210 -7.80 -0.39 27.18
C LYS A 210 -7.28 -1.26 28.33
N ASP A 211 -8.20 -1.81 29.14
CA ASP A 211 -7.90 -2.65 30.30
C ASP A 211 -8.19 -4.15 30.01
N HIS A 212 -8.48 -4.51 28.76
CA HIS A 212 -8.76 -5.90 28.39
C HIS A 212 -7.48 -6.74 28.42
N GLU A 213 -7.57 -7.97 28.93
CA GLU A 213 -6.38 -8.80 29.16
C GLU A 213 -5.64 -9.17 27.88
N ASP A 214 -6.36 -9.41 26.78
CA ASP A 214 -5.80 -9.92 25.53
C ASP A 214 -6.19 -9.11 24.27
N ILE A 215 -7.07 -8.11 24.33
CA ILE A 215 -7.47 -7.32 23.14
C ILE A 215 -6.62 -6.06 23.05
N VAL A 216 -6.07 -5.79 21.86
CA VAL A 216 -5.29 -4.59 21.57
C VAL A 216 -5.89 -3.84 20.38
N ILE A 217 -6.22 -2.57 20.57
CA ILE A 217 -6.64 -1.68 19.49
C ILE A 217 -5.45 -0.85 19.03
N ALA A 218 -5.21 -0.82 17.73
CA ALA A 218 -4.04 -0.18 17.16
C ALA A 218 -4.33 0.51 15.82
N GLU A 219 -3.44 1.42 15.43
CA GLU A 219 -3.48 2.08 14.13
C GLU A 219 -2.09 2.20 13.52
N LEU A 220 -2.01 2.24 12.19
CA LEU A 220 -0.76 2.40 11.44
C LEU A 220 -1.00 3.28 10.21
N ASP A 221 -0.19 4.32 10.06
CA ASP A 221 -0.13 5.12 8.84
C ASP A 221 0.58 4.31 7.74
N ALA A 222 -0.19 3.77 6.79
CA ALA A 222 0.36 2.92 5.73
C ALA A 222 0.95 3.73 4.56
N MET A 223 0.99 5.06 4.67
CA MET A 223 1.71 5.93 3.74
C MET A 223 3.14 6.22 4.20
N ALA A 224 3.36 6.20 5.51
CA ALA A 224 4.67 6.38 6.13
C ALA A 224 5.38 5.04 6.45
N ASN A 225 4.68 3.92 6.34
CA ASN A 225 5.18 2.60 6.73
C ASN A 225 4.82 1.52 5.69
N GLU A 226 5.78 0.66 5.37
CA GLU A 226 5.60 -0.53 4.54
C GLU A 226 5.73 -1.80 5.38
N LEU A 227 4.94 -2.82 5.06
CA LEU A 227 4.93 -4.10 5.78
C LEU A 227 5.28 -5.26 4.84
N GLU A 228 6.03 -6.24 5.33
CA GLU A 228 6.61 -7.30 4.48
C GLU A 228 5.52 -8.12 3.76
N ASN A 229 4.49 -8.53 4.49
CA ASN A 229 3.47 -9.47 4.02
C ASN A 229 2.08 -8.86 3.87
N ILE A 230 1.95 -7.55 4.08
CA ILE A 230 0.65 -6.85 4.06
C ILE A 230 0.76 -5.68 3.09
N THR A 231 -0.04 -5.73 2.02
CA THR A 231 -0.15 -4.63 1.06
C THR A 231 -1.50 -3.95 1.21
N ILE A 232 -1.50 -2.71 1.66
CA ILE A 232 -2.70 -1.90 1.83
C ILE A 232 -3.06 -1.25 0.48
N LYS A 233 -4.19 -1.66 -0.10
CA LYS A 233 -4.66 -1.19 -1.42
C LYS A 233 -5.67 -0.04 -1.33
N GLY A 234 -6.14 0.28 -0.13
CA GLY A 234 -7.15 1.31 0.09
C GLY A 234 -7.28 1.65 1.58
N PHE A 235 -7.90 2.81 1.86
CA PHE A 235 -7.99 3.36 3.21
C PHE A 235 -9.44 3.70 3.61
N PRO A 236 -9.85 3.45 4.87
CA PRO A 236 -9.16 2.60 5.83
C PRO A 236 -9.24 1.12 5.43
N THR A 237 -8.21 0.34 5.76
CA THR A 237 -8.25 -1.12 5.77
C THR A 237 -8.18 -1.58 7.24
N LEU A 238 -9.04 -2.51 7.63
CA LEU A 238 -9.11 -3.03 9.00
C LEU A 238 -8.72 -4.51 9.00
N GLN A 239 -7.72 -4.87 9.78
CA GLN A 239 -7.26 -6.26 9.90
C GLN A 239 -7.21 -6.68 11.36
N TYR A 240 -7.73 -7.87 11.62
CA TYR A 240 -7.66 -8.53 12.91
C TYR A 240 -6.64 -9.66 12.88
N PHE A 241 -5.83 -9.71 13.92
CA PHE A 241 -4.77 -10.68 14.13
C PHE A 241 -5.12 -11.45 15.41
N PRO A 242 -5.78 -12.62 15.27
CA PRO A 242 -6.16 -13.42 16.42
C PRO A 242 -4.93 -13.94 17.16
N ALA A 243 -5.04 -14.04 18.48
CA ALA A 243 -4.06 -14.70 19.33
C ALA A 243 -3.84 -16.16 18.89
N GLY A 244 -2.63 -16.66 19.16
CA GLY A 244 -2.21 -18.02 18.85
C GLY A 244 -1.38 -18.16 17.58
N PRO A 245 -0.99 -19.41 17.27
CA PRO A 245 0.01 -19.69 16.26
C PRO A 245 -0.53 -19.54 14.84
N GLY A 246 0.40 -19.39 13.89
CA GLY A 246 0.08 -19.44 12.45
C GLY A 246 -0.22 -18.08 11.83
N ARG A 247 -0.04 -16.98 12.58
CA ARG A 247 -0.04 -15.60 12.05
C ARG A 247 -1.28 -15.30 11.21
N LYS A 248 -2.45 -15.71 11.72
CA LYS A 248 -3.73 -15.53 11.03
C LYS A 248 -4.04 -14.05 10.89
N MET A 249 -4.69 -13.70 9.79
CA MET A 249 -5.17 -12.35 9.53
C MET A 249 -6.57 -12.42 8.97
N VAL A 250 -7.49 -11.66 9.55
CA VAL A 250 -8.91 -11.61 9.17
C VAL A 250 -9.26 -10.18 8.80
N GLU A 251 -9.64 -9.98 7.53
CA GLU A 251 -10.05 -8.65 7.05
C GLU A 251 -11.47 -8.34 7.51
N TYR A 252 -11.64 -7.20 8.19
CA TYR A 252 -12.95 -6.73 8.62
C TYR A 252 -13.62 -5.92 7.52
N LYS A 253 -14.86 -6.30 7.14
CA LYS A 253 -15.61 -5.72 6.02
C LYS A 253 -16.99 -5.18 6.37
N SER A 254 -17.37 -5.19 7.64
CA SER A 254 -18.71 -4.78 8.08
C SER A 254 -18.78 -3.28 8.43
N THR A 255 -19.88 -2.86 9.06
CA THR A 255 -20.13 -1.48 9.47
C THR A 255 -19.07 -0.97 10.45
N ARG A 256 -18.76 0.32 10.40
CA ARG A 256 -17.61 0.91 11.09
C ARG A 256 -18.02 1.66 12.37
N ASP A 257 -18.82 1.00 13.19
CA ASP A 257 -19.34 1.50 14.46
C ASP A 257 -18.83 0.66 15.63
N VAL A 258 -18.77 1.27 16.82
CA VAL A 258 -18.18 0.68 18.03
C VAL A 258 -18.86 -0.64 18.41
N GLU A 259 -20.18 -0.71 18.29
CA GLU A 259 -20.96 -1.89 18.68
C GLU A 259 -20.67 -3.09 17.76
N THR A 260 -20.57 -2.85 16.46
CA THR A 260 -20.24 -3.93 15.50
C THR A 260 -18.79 -4.37 15.63
N PHE A 261 -17.86 -3.44 15.88
CA PHE A 261 -16.48 -3.78 16.21
C PHE A 261 -16.39 -4.63 17.47
N SER A 262 -17.08 -4.24 18.55
CA SER A 262 -17.13 -5.00 19.80
C SER A 262 -17.63 -6.42 19.58
N LYS A 263 -18.76 -6.58 18.88
CA LYS A 263 -19.29 -7.91 18.54
C LYS A 263 -18.31 -8.76 17.76
N PHE A 264 -17.59 -8.17 16.81
CA PHE A 264 -16.59 -8.90 16.03
C PHE A 264 -15.41 -9.38 16.89
N LEU A 265 -14.91 -8.53 17.78
CA LEU A 265 -13.80 -8.86 18.67
C LEU A 265 -14.20 -9.93 19.71
N GLU A 266 -15.37 -9.77 20.33
CA GLU A 266 -15.90 -10.70 21.34
C GLU A 266 -16.20 -12.09 20.76
N ASN A 267 -16.49 -12.18 19.47
CA ASN A 267 -16.69 -13.44 18.74
C ASN A 267 -15.41 -13.93 18.03
N GLY A 268 -14.23 -13.51 18.49
CA GLY A 268 -12.94 -14.02 18.00
C GLY A 268 -12.65 -13.72 16.53
N GLY A 269 -13.11 -12.56 16.05
CA GLY A 269 -12.92 -12.14 14.66
C GLY A 269 -13.97 -12.68 13.69
N THR A 270 -15.18 -12.95 14.18
CA THR A 270 -16.33 -13.32 13.34
C THR A 270 -17.53 -12.47 13.74
N LEU A 271 -18.40 -12.15 12.78
CA LEU A 271 -19.69 -11.54 13.11
C LEU A 271 -20.75 -12.64 13.19
N PRO A 272 -21.63 -12.63 14.20
CA PRO A 272 -22.77 -13.53 14.24
C PRO A 272 -23.63 -13.34 12.99
N GLU A 273 -24.13 -14.44 12.41
CA GLU A 273 -25.18 -14.35 11.40
C GLU A 273 -26.40 -13.67 12.04
N GLU A 274 -26.86 -12.56 11.45
CA GLU A 274 -28.12 -11.95 11.90
C GLU A 274 -29.24 -12.97 11.67
N PRO A 275 -30.09 -13.25 12.68
CA PRO A 275 -31.24 -14.10 12.47
C PRO A 275 -32.10 -13.51 11.34
N PRO A 276 -32.64 -14.34 10.43
CA PRO A 276 -33.41 -13.85 9.30
C PRO A 276 -34.52 -12.94 9.80
N VAL A 277 -34.55 -11.71 9.27
CA VAL A 277 -35.60 -10.73 9.56
C VAL A 277 -36.92 -11.34 9.09
N VAL A 278 -37.71 -11.86 10.03
CA VAL A 278 -39.08 -12.27 9.76
C VAL A 278 -39.82 -11.00 9.34
N PRO A 279 -40.36 -10.91 8.11
CA PRO A 279 -41.14 -9.75 7.71
C PRO A 279 -42.30 -9.60 8.68
N LYS A 280 -42.38 -8.47 9.39
CA LYS A 280 -43.58 -8.13 10.14
C LYS A 280 -44.70 -7.97 9.13
N THR A 281 -45.61 -8.96 9.09
CA THR A 281 -46.88 -8.85 8.38
C THR A 281 -47.58 -7.57 8.83
N PRO A 282 -48.13 -6.74 7.92
CA PRO A 282 -48.88 -5.57 8.34
C PRO A 282 -50.09 -6.05 9.15
N GLU A 283 -50.22 -5.58 10.39
CA GLU A 283 -51.47 -5.69 11.14
C GLU A 283 -52.55 -4.94 10.36
N ASN A 284 -53.48 -5.69 9.78
CA ASN A 284 -54.63 -5.15 9.09
C ASN A 284 -55.66 -4.70 10.14
N SER A 285 -55.57 -3.44 10.58
CA SER A 285 -56.57 -2.78 11.42
C SER A 285 -57.49 -1.91 10.57
N THR A 286 -58.53 -2.53 10.01
CA THR A 286 -59.77 -1.82 9.69
C THR A 286 -60.91 -2.53 10.38
N GLY A 287 -61.37 -1.92 11.47
CA GLY A 287 -62.43 -2.40 12.33
C GLY A 287 -63.74 -2.61 11.58
N ARG A 288 -64.39 -3.73 11.88
CA ARG A 288 -65.83 -3.90 11.66
C ARG A 288 -66.55 -3.18 12.80
N GLU A 289 -67.29 -2.13 12.48
CA GLU A 289 -68.35 -1.62 13.36
C GLU A 289 -69.53 -2.59 13.34
N GLU A 290 -69.95 -3.03 14.53
CA GLU A 290 -71.29 -3.58 14.75
C GLU A 290 -72.26 -2.44 15.16
N PRO A 291 -73.53 -2.48 14.74
CA PRO A 291 -74.44 -1.35 14.87
C PRO A 291 -75.20 -1.34 16.20
N SER A 292 -75.42 -0.15 16.76
CA SER A 292 -76.37 0.08 17.85
C SER A 292 -77.78 0.37 17.32
N PRO A 293 -78.86 -0.01 18.02
CA PRO A 293 -80.23 0.14 17.54
C PRO A 293 -80.93 1.43 18.03
N LEU A 294 -82.05 1.70 17.35
CA LEU A 294 -83.13 2.68 17.58
C LEU A 294 -83.07 4.05 16.89
N GLY A 295 -84.05 4.22 15.98
CA GLY A 295 -84.44 5.49 15.39
C GLY A 295 -85.56 5.28 14.36
N THR A 296 -86.78 5.01 14.84
CA THR A 296 -88.00 5.07 14.03
C THR A 296 -88.30 6.51 13.61
N ALA A 297 -88.54 6.74 12.32
CA ALA A 297 -89.70 7.45 11.74
C ALA A 297 -89.32 8.08 10.39
N GLU A 298 -90.14 7.77 9.37
CA GLU A 298 -90.72 8.66 8.35
C GLU A 298 -89.80 9.69 7.63
N SER A 299 -89.87 9.98 6.34
CA SER A 299 -90.64 9.57 5.16
C SER A 299 -90.22 10.55 4.06
N ARG A 300 -90.30 10.15 2.77
CA ARG A 300 -90.46 11.04 1.59
C ARG A 300 -89.24 11.91 1.21
N ASP A 301 -88.96 12.29 -0.04
CA ASP A 301 -89.57 12.10 -1.36
C ASP A 301 -88.46 12.29 -2.42
N GLU A 302 -88.59 11.56 -3.52
CA GLU A 302 -88.42 12.00 -4.93
C GLU A 302 -87.35 13.04 -5.32
N LEU A 303 -86.32 12.59 -6.05
CA LEU A 303 -86.03 12.80 -7.50
C LEU A 303 -84.54 12.71 -7.82
#